data_AF-A0A6P0M845-F1
#
_entry.id   AF-A0A6P0M845-F1
#
_cell.length_a   1.000
_cell.length_b   1.000
_cell.length_c   1.000
_cell.angle_alpha   90.00
_cell.angle_beta   90.00
_cell.angle_gamma   90.00
#
_symmetry.space_group_name_H-M   'P 1'
#
loop_
_entity.id
_entity.type
_entity.pdbx_description
1 polymer ?
#
loop_
_entity_poly.entity_id
_entity_poly.type
_entity_poly.pdbx_seq_one_letter_code
_entity_poly.pdbx_strand_id
1 'polypeptide(L)' 'MNNNPYIGSSLDELLEEDNILAEVEAVALKRVLAWQIEQAMLEKGLTKTEMTKVMKTTPAALDRLLKGNREQGTGNRE' A
#
# COMPACT_ATOMS: atom_id res chain seq x y z
N MET A 1 -21.77 -16.50 10.12
CA MET A 1 -22.89 -15.55 9.95
C MET A 1 -22.99 -14.74 11.23
N ASN A 2 -22.70 -13.44 11.17
CA ASN A 2 -22.72 -12.54 12.33
C ASN A 2 -24.15 -12.39 12.84
N ASN A 3 -24.42 -12.81 14.08
CA ASN A 3 -25.75 -12.75 14.71
C ASN A 3 -26.08 -11.37 15.32
N ASN A 4 -25.48 -10.28 14.82
CA ASN A 4 -25.80 -8.92 15.26
C ASN A 4 -26.61 -8.21 14.16
N PRO A 5 -27.89 -7.85 14.40
CA PRO A 5 -28.76 -7.24 13.40
C PRO A 5 -28.32 -5.83 12.95
N TYR A 6 -27.31 -5.25 13.60
CA TYR A 6 -26.72 -3.96 13.22
C TYR A 6 -25.41 -4.10 12.43
N ILE A 7 -24.88 -5.32 12.26
CA ILE A 7 -23.69 -5.56 11.44
C ILE A 7 -24.16 -5.96 10.04
N GLY A 8 -23.90 -5.08 9.07
CA GLY A 8 -24.16 -5.32 7.65
C GLY A 8 -23.17 -6.31 7.02
N SER A 9 -23.19 -6.38 5.69
CA SER A 9 -22.22 -7.12 4.88
C SER A 9 -20.78 -6.66 5.16
N SER A 10 -19.81 -7.53 4.87
CA SER A 10 -18.40 -7.20 5.02
C SER A 10 -17.94 -6.17 3.98
N LEU A 11 -16.80 -5.53 4.22
CA LEU A 11 -16.18 -4.65 3.21
C LEU A 11 -15.84 -5.44 1.95
N ASP A 12 -15.37 -6.68 2.09
CA ASP A 12 -15.01 -7.51 0.94
C ASP A 12 -16.23 -7.82 0.08
N GLU A 13 -17.37 -8.16 0.72
CA GLU A 13 -18.65 -8.34 0.02
C GLU A 13 -19.09 -7.07 -0.73
N LEU A 14 -18.94 -5.89 -0.11
CA LEU A 14 -19.24 -4.60 -0.78
C LEU A 14 -18.33 -4.36 -2.01
N LEU A 15 -17.03 -4.66 -1.89
CA LEU A 15 -16.07 -4.46 -2.99
C LEU A 15 -16.24 -5.52 -4.11
N GLU A 16 -16.71 -6.72 -3.77
CA GLU A 16 -17.10 -7.75 -4.72
C GLU A 16 -18.37 -7.37 -5.48
N GLU A 17 -19.37 -6.78 -4.81
CA GLU A 17 -20.59 -6.26 -5.44
C GLU A 17 -20.27 -5.22 -6.53
N ASP A 18 -19.30 -4.35 -6.28
CA ASP A 18 -18.81 -3.34 -7.24
C ASP A 18 -17.77 -3.91 -8.24
N ASN A 19 -17.39 -5.18 -8.12
CA ASN A 19 -16.39 -5.86 -8.94
C ASN A 19 -15.01 -5.16 -8.95
N ILE A 20 -14.64 -4.52 -7.83
CA ILE A 20 -13.38 -3.77 -7.64
C ILE A 20 -12.47 -4.37 -6.55
N LEU A 21 -12.90 -5.44 -5.86
CA LEU A 21 -12.12 -6.06 -4.76
C LEU A 21 -10.66 -6.30 -5.15
N ALA A 22 -10.41 -6.97 -6.28
CA ALA A 22 -9.06 -7.30 -6.72
C ALA A 22 -8.17 -6.06 -6.98
N GLU A 23 -8.75 -4.97 -7.47
CA GLU A 23 -8.02 -3.71 -7.68
C GLU A 23 -7.65 -3.07 -6.35
N VAL A 24 -8.62 -2.99 -5.43
CA VAL A 24 -8.42 -2.43 -4.09
C VAL A 24 -7.39 -3.24 -3.31
N GLU A 25 -7.46 -4.56 -3.34
CA GLU A 25 -6.48 -5.45 -2.71
C GLU A 25 -5.08 -5.25 -3.28
N ALA A 26 -4.94 -5.16 -4.61
CA ALA A 26 -3.65 -4.93 -5.25
C ALA A 26 -3.03 -3.59 -4.82
N VAL A 27 -3.84 -2.54 -4.76
CA VAL A 27 -3.42 -1.21 -4.29
C VAL A 27 -3.05 -1.26 -2.81
N ALA A 28 -3.87 -1.89 -1.97
CA ALA A 28 -3.63 -2.03 -0.53
C ALA A 28 -2.32 -2.79 -0.27
N LEU A 29 -2.11 -3.93 -0.93
CA LEU A 29 -0.90 -4.74 -0.81
C LEU A 29 0.35 -3.92 -1.17
N LYS A 30 0.31 -3.19 -2.29
CA LYS A 30 1.40 -2.32 -2.72
C LYS A 30 1.74 -1.25 -1.68
N ARG A 31 0.73 -0.61 -1.09
CA ARG A 31 0.91 0.42 -0.05
C ARG A 31 1.49 -0.17 1.24
N VAL A 32 1.00 -1.33 1.66
CA VAL A 32 1.51 -2.04 2.85
C VAL A 32 2.99 -2.41 2.67
N LEU A 33 3.36 -2.98 1.52
CA LEU A 33 4.76 -3.33 1.24
C LEU A 33 5.67 -2.10 1.21
N ALA A 34 5.23 -1.01 0.58
CA ALA A 34 5.98 0.24 0.55
C ALA A 34 6.19 0.80 1.97
N TRP A 35 5.13 0.83 2.78
CA TRP A 35 5.21 1.26 4.17
C TRP A 35 6.16 0.37 5.00
N GLN A 36 6.10 -0.95 4.86
CA GLN A 36 6.99 -1.88 5.55
C GLN A 36 8.48 -1.63 5.22
N ILE A 37 8.78 -1.30 3.96
CA ILE A 37 10.14 -0.94 3.56
C ILE A 37 10.55 0.39 4.19
N GLU A 38 9.68 1.41 4.19
CA GLU A 38 9.96 2.69 4.87
C GLU A 38 10.19 2.49 6.38
N GLN A 39 9.39 1.66 7.05
CA GLN A 39 9.60 1.34 8.46
C GLN A 39 10.94 0.62 8.69
N ALA A 40 11.26 -0.39 7.88
CA ALA A 40 12.53 -1.10 7.99
C ALA A 40 13.75 -0.18 7.77
N MET A 41 13.63 0.83 6.90
CA MET A 41 14.66 1.86 6.74
C MET A 41 14.82 2.71 8.01
N LEU A 42 13.70 3.16 8.59
CA LEU A 42 13.70 3.97 9.82
C LEU A 42 14.28 3.20 11.01
N GLU A 43 13.81 1.98 11.24
CA GLU A 43 14.24 1.12 12.35
C GLU A 43 15.74 0.80 12.31
N LYS A 44 16.29 0.65 11.10
CA LYS A 44 17.70 0.31 10.89
C LYS A 44 18.59 1.51 10.61
N GLY A 45 18.03 2.73 10.56
CA GLY A 45 18.75 3.94 10.17
C GLY A 45 19.32 3.89 8.74
N LEU A 46 18.70 3.13 7.84
CA LEU A 46 19.19 2.97 6.47
C LEU A 46 18.72 4.11 5.58
N THR A 47 19.66 4.69 4.85
CA THR A 47 19.36 5.58 3.74
C THR A 47 18.81 4.80 2.55
N LYS A 48 18.19 5.52 1.61
CA LYS A 48 17.63 4.93 0.37
C LYS A 48 18.70 4.17 -0.43
N THR A 49 19.91 4.73 -0.53
CA THR A 49 21.06 4.13 -1.24
C THR A 49 21.60 2.89 -0.54
N GLU A 50 21.48 2.81 0.79
CA GLU A 50 21.85 1.60 1.51
C GLU A 50 20.78 0.52 1.34
N MET A 51 19.51 0.91 1.38
CA MET A 51 18.40 -0.02 1.16
C MET A 51 18.43 -0.63 -0.25
N THR A 52 18.84 0.12 -1.29
CA THR A 52 19.00 -0.46 -2.63
C THR A 52 20.04 -1.58 -2.66
N LYS A 53 21.13 -1.45 -1.89
CA LYS A 53 22.16 -2.49 -1.76
C LYS A 53 21.64 -3.70 -0.98
N VAL A 54 20.93 -3.47 0.12
CA VAL A 54 20.34 -4.54 0.95
C VAL A 54 19.33 -5.36 0.15
N MET A 55 18.44 -4.70 -0.60
CA MET A 55 17.42 -5.37 -1.41
C MET A 55 17.93 -5.84 -2.77
N LYS A 56 19.20 -5.58 -3.12
CA LYS A 56 19.79 -5.87 -4.44
C LYS A 56 18.93 -5.32 -5.58
N THR A 57 18.46 -4.09 -5.44
CA THR A 57 17.58 -3.41 -6.40
C THR A 57 18.21 -2.11 -6.91
N THR A 58 17.59 -1.51 -7.92
CA THR A 58 18.01 -0.21 -8.43
C THR A 58 17.29 0.93 -7.68
N PRO A 59 17.88 2.14 -7.61
CA PRO A 59 17.19 3.30 -7.04
C PRO A 59 15.82 3.54 -7.69
N ALA A 60 15.72 3.47 -9.02
CA ALA A 60 14.44 3.67 -9.72
C ALA A 60 13.38 2.62 -9.35
N ALA A 61 13.78 1.37 -9.12
CA ALA A 61 12.85 0.31 -8.71
C ALA A 61 12.39 0.50 -7.26
N LEU A 62 13.31 0.84 -6.34
CA LEU A 62 12.95 1.19 -4.96
C LEU A 62 12.04 2.42 -4.92
N ASP A 63 12.36 3.47 -5.67
CA ASP A 63 11.54 4.67 -5.82
C ASP A 63 10.12 4.33 -6.27
N ARG A 64 9.96 3.45 -7.26
CA ARG A 64 8.63 3.05 -7.75
C ARG A 64 7.83 2.29 -6.69
N LEU A 65 8.49 1.42 -5.91
CA LEU A 65 7.85 0.74 -4.78
C LEU A 65 7.39 1.75 -3.72
N LEU A 66 8.28 2.63 -3.29
CA LEU A 66 7.99 3.64 -2.25
C LEU A 66 6.98 4.71 -2.71
N LYS A 67 6.92 5.03 -4.01
CA LYS A 67 5.90 5.93 -4.58
C LYS A 67 4.50 5.33 -4.56
N GLY A 68 4.36 4.00 -4.52
CA GLY A 68 3.06 3.34 -4.40
C GLY A 68 2.28 3.72 -3.14
N ASN A 69 2.96 4.14 -2.07
CA ASN A 69 2.35 4.67 -0.86
C ASN A 69 1.79 6.10 -1.05
N ARG A 70 2.34 6.84 -2.02
CA ARG A 70 1.98 8.23 -2.32
C ARG A 70 1.22 8.24 -3.64
N GLU A 71 0.02 7.66 -3.67
CA GLU A 71 -0.90 8.02 -4.74
C GLU A 71 -1.21 9.50 -4.57
N GLN A 72 -0.67 10.29 -5.50
CA GLN A 72 -1.00 11.69 -5.67
C GLN A 72 -2.51 11.75 -5.87
N GLY A 73 -3.24 12.02 -4.79
CA GLY A 73 -4.40 12.89 -4.92
C GLY A 73 -3.84 14.16 -5.53
N THR A 74 -3.96 14.32 -6.85
CA THR A 74 -3.95 15.63 -7.48
C THR A 74 -5.16 16.35 -6.91
N GLY A 75 -5.01 16.85 -5.68
CA GLY A 75 -5.87 17.88 -5.14
C GLY A 75 -5.59 19.10 -5.98
N ASN A 76 -6.30 19.22 -7.10
CA ASN A 76 -6.62 20.51 -7.67
C ASN A 76 -7.32 21.27 -6.55
N ARG A 77 -6.54 22.07 -5.82
CA ARG A 77 -7.02 23.29 -5.19
C ARG A 77 -7.02 24.33 -6.30
N GLU A 78 -8.07 24.34 -7.09
CA GLU A 78 -8.56 25.56 -7.75
C GLU A 78 -9.91 25.90 -7.14
#